data_AF-A0AAE4D445-F1
#
_entry.id   AF-A0AAE4D445-F1
#
_cell.length_a   1.000
_cell.length_b   1.000
_cell.length_c   1.000
_cell.angle_alpha   90.00
_cell.angle_beta   90.00
_cell.angle_gamma   90.00
#
_symmetry.space_group_name_H-M   'P 1'
#
loop_
_entity.id
_entity.type
_entity.pdbx_description
1 polymer ?
#
loop_
_entity_poly.entity_id
_entity_poly.type
_entity_poly.pdbx_seq_one_letter_code
_entity_poly.pdbx_strand_id
1 'polypeptide(L)'
;MSEQPFDASRPRPVATVLDMLRARIDHSRFDAALFTLESVAADLGYGDVRPLPGSIAWIDRLRSEGKRIALVASGERAPSALELAGVADRFDVVEGGPRDPATLTETLAALGAEPQRAVFVDVTPEGIEAARSAELLLAIAVARGHASPEALRQAGAHAVVADLQELLGPT
;
A
#
# COMPACT_ATOMS: atom_id res chain seq x y z
N MET A 1 41.63 30.85 9.19
CA MET A 1 40.44 31.49 8.63
C MET A 1 39.34 30.44 8.67
N SER A 2 38.40 30.58 9.60
CA SER A 2 37.56 29.52 10.17
C SER A 2 36.67 28.81 9.14
N GLU A 3 36.72 27.48 9.12
CA GLU A 3 35.63 26.65 8.62
C GLU A 3 34.45 26.78 9.57
N GLN A 4 33.27 27.13 9.06
CA GLN A 4 32.05 27.15 9.86
C GLN A 4 31.60 25.72 10.17
N PRO A 5 31.13 25.44 11.40
CA PRO A 5 30.65 24.11 11.77
C PRO A 5 29.37 23.76 11.00
N PHE A 6 29.28 22.50 10.60
CA PHE A 6 28.12 21.90 9.93
C PHE A 6 26.85 22.10 10.76
N ASP A 7 25.90 22.89 10.24
CA ASP A 7 24.59 23.11 10.86
C ASP A 7 23.67 21.90 10.61
N ALA A 8 23.61 21.00 11.58
CA ALA A 8 22.76 19.81 11.58
C ALA A 8 21.28 20.10 11.86
N SER A 9 20.88 21.37 12.01
CA SER A 9 19.53 21.77 12.42
C SER A 9 18.61 22.22 11.28
N ARG A 10 19.07 22.18 10.02
CA ARG A 10 18.20 22.31 8.84
C ARG A 10 17.80 20.92 8.32
N PRO A 11 16.50 20.57 8.29
CA PRO A 11 16.07 19.33 7.66
C PRO A 11 16.49 19.38 6.19
N ARG A 12 17.17 18.34 5.72
CA ARG A 12 17.46 18.17 4.30
C ARG A 12 16.11 18.08 3.58
N PRO A 13 15.77 18.99 2.66
CA PRO A 13 14.58 18.79 1.85
C PRO A 13 14.88 17.63 0.90
N VAL A 14 14.25 16.47 1.09
CA VAL A 14 14.27 15.39 0.10
C VAL A 14 12.85 14.89 -0.16
N ALA A 15 12.15 15.67 -0.99
CA ALA A 15 11.36 15.08 -2.05
C ALA A 15 11.90 15.72 -3.33
N THR A 16 12.74 15.00 -4.06
CA THR A 16 13.29 15.50 -5.33
C THR A 16 12.24 15.23 -6.42
N VAL A 17 12.22 16.07 -7.46
CA VAL A 17 11.47 15.96 -8.73
C VAL A 17 11.45 14.54 -9.36
N LEU A 18 12.34 13.63 -8.91
CA LEU A 18 12.45 12.22 -9.25
C LEU A 18 11.37 11.29 -8.66
N ASP A 19 10.79 11.60 -7.49
CA ASP A 19 9.69 10.81 -6.90
C ASP A 19 8.47 10.80 -7.84
N MET A 20 8.35 11.86 -8.65
CA MET A 20 7.24 12.13 -9.57
C MET A 20 7.43 11.57 -10.98
N LEU A 21 8.56 10.95 -11.36
CA LEU A 21 8.74 10.57 -12.76
C LEU A 21 8.04 9.27 -13.18
N ARG A 22 8.19 8.11 -12.52
CA ARG A 22 7.59 6.84 -13.00
C ARG A 22 7.59 5.74 -11.93
N ALA A 23 6.66 5.68 -11.00
CA ALA A 23 6.43 4.45 -10.24
C ALA A 23 5.77 3.40 -11.17
N ARG A 24 6.52 2.93 -12.18
CA ARG A 24 6.13 1.79 -13.00
C ARG A 24 6.55 0.55 -12.26
N ILE A 25 5.57 -0.14 -11.73
CA ILE A 25 5.80 -1.45 -11.15
C ILE A 25 5.71 -2.46 -12.27
N ASP A 26 6.76 -3.27 -12.40
CA ASP A 26 6.76 -4.37 -13.34
C ASP A 26 5.83 -5.47 -12.84
N HIS A 27 4.60 -5.47 -13.34
CA HIS A 27 3.57 -6.43 -12.97
C HIS A 27 3.97 -7.88 -13.32
N SER A 28 4.98 -8.13 -14.16
CA SER A 28 5.47 -9.49 -14.43
C SER A 28 6.21 -10.12 -13.25
N ARG A 29 6.64 -9.32 -12.27
CA ARG A 29 7.45 -9.79 -11.13
C ARG A 29 6.66 -10.35 -9.96
N PHE A 30 5.36 -10.09 -9.89
CA PHE A 30 4.51 -10.52 -8.78
C PHE A 30 3.21 -11.14 -9.29
N ASP A 31 2.60 -11.98 -8.46
CA ASP A 31 1.35 -12.69 -8.78
C ASP A 31 0.20 -12.28 -7.86
N ALA A 32 0.50 -11.60 -6.76
CA ALA A 32 -0.48 -11.19 -5.77
C ALA A 32 -0.23 -9.77 -5.24
N ALA A 33 -1.30 -9.11 -4.84
CA ALA A 33 -1.26 -7.83 -4.15
C ALA A 33 -2.22 -7.84 -2.94
N LEU A 34 -1.68 -7.44 -1.79
CA LEU A 34 -2.43 -7.27 -0.55
C LEU A 34 -2.63 -5.77 -0.30
N PHE A 35 -3.83 -5.41 0.16
CA PHE A 35 -4.22 -4.04 0.41
C PHE A 35 -4.78 -3.89 1.81
N THR A 36 -4.55 -2.75 2.45
CA THR A 36 -5.32 -2.38 3.64
C THR A 36 -6.60 -1.66 3.30
N LEU A 37 -7.58 -1.71 4.20
CA LEU A 37 -8.88 -1.04 3.99
C LEU A 37 -8.70 0.45 3.69
N GLU A 38 -7.80 1.12 4.41
CA GLU A 38 -7.51 2.53 4.19
C GLU A 38 -6.73 2.76 2.89
N SER A 39 -6.07 1.76 2.31
CA SER A 39 -5.48 1.93 0.98
C SER A 39 -6.51 1.88 -0.15
N VAL A 40 -7.74 1.40 0.12
CA VAL A 40 -8.78 1.16 -0.91
C VAL A 40 -10.08 1.94 -0.72
N ALA A 41 -10.39 2.35 0.50
CA ALA A 41 -11.62 3.07 0.82
C ALA A 41 -11.38 4.19 1.85
N ALA A 42 -12.18 5.23 1.76
CA ALA A 42 -12.29 6.28 2.74
C ALA A 42 -13.54 6.06 3.59
N ASP A 43 -13.37 6.00 4.92
CA ASP A 43 -14.46 6.10 5.88
C ASP A 43 -14.68 7.57 6.22
N LEU A 44 -15.84 8.11 5.83
CA LEU A 44 -16.25 9.50 6.07
C LEU A 44 -17.12 9.63 7.32
N GLY A 45 -17.34 8.54 8.06
CA GLY A 45 -18.22 8.46 9.21
C GLY A 45 -19.67 8.18 8.84
N TYR A 46 -20.49 7.87 9.85
CA TYR A 46 -21.94 7.62 9.71
C TYR A 46 -22.32 6.53 8.69
N GLY A 47 -21.42 5.59 8.43
CA GLY A 47 -21.64 4.52 7.43
C GLY A 47 -21.41 4.97 5.98
N ASP A 48 -20.88 6.17 5.76
CA ASP A 48 -20.45 6.62 4.43
C ASP A 48 -19.02 6.14 4.18
N VAL A 49 -18.91 5.01 3.46
CA VAL A 49 -17.63 4.46 3.00
C VAL A 49 -17.59 4.59 1.47
N ARG A 50 -16.55 5.25 0.96
CA ARG A 50 -16.36 5.46 -0.49
C ARG A 50 -15.09 4.77 -0.98
N PRO A 51 -15.14 4.09 -2.13
CA PRO A 51 -13.93 3.56 -2.73
C PRO A 51 -13.01 4.68 -3.19
N LEU A 52 -11.69 4.42 -3.14
CA LEU A 52 -10.68 5.32 -3.68
C LEU A 52 -10.48 5.01 -5.16
N PRO A 53 -10.83 5.94 -6.09
CA PRO A 53 -10.89 5.63 -7.51
C PRO A 53 -9.58 5.09 -8.09
N GLY A 54 -8.43 5.67 -7.74
CA GLY A 54 -7.15 5.19 -8.26
C GLY A 54 -6.71 3.84 -7.68
N SER A 55 -7.06 3.55 -6.43
CA SER A 55 -6.86 2.22 -5.84
C SER A 55 -7.68 1.18 -6.58
N ILE A 56 -8.95 1.46 -6.84
CA ILE A 56 -9.84 0.55 -7.57
C ILE A 56 -9.36 0.38 -9.01
N ALA A 57 -8.95 1.45 -9.69
CA ALA A 57 -8.42 1.36 -11.04
C ALA A 57 -7.15 0.50 -11.14
N TRP A 58 -6.24 0.61 -10.16
CA TRP A 58 -5.06 -0.26 -10.13
C TRP A 58 -5.41 -1.70 -9.78
N ILE A 59 -6.30 -1.95 -8.82
CA ILE A 59 -6.81 -3.30 -8.52
C ILE A 59 -7.45 -3.94 -9.76
N ASP A 60 -8.34 -3.23 -10.45
CA ASP A 60 -9.00 -3.72 -11.65
C ASP A 60 -7.98 -4.02 -12.76
N ARG A 61 -6.93 -3.20 -12.89
CA ARG A 61 -5.81 -3.47 -13.80
C ARG A 61 -5.07 -4.76 -13.43
N LEU A 62 -4.69 -4.93 -12.16
CA LEU A 62 -4.01 -6.13 -11.68
C LEU A 62 -4.87 -7.39 -11.91
N ARG A 63 -6.17 -7.33 -11.61
CA ARG A 63 -7.10 -8.44 -11.86
C ARG A 63 -7.19 -8.79 -13.34
N SER A 64 -7.24 -7.78 -14.22
CA SER A 64 -7.24 -8.01 -15.68
C SER A 64 -5.99 -8.72 -16.19
N GLU A 65 -4.88 -8.65 -15.46
CA GLU A 65 -3.61 -9.33 -15.73
C GLU A 65 -3.48 -10.67 -14.99
N GLY A 66 -4.55 -11.14 -14.34
CA GLY A 66 -4.58 -12.41 -13.62
C GLY A 66 -3.90 -12.39 -12.25
N LYS A 67 -3.68 -11.20 -11.66
CA LYS A 67 -3.15 -11.08 -10.30
C LYS A 67 -4.24 -11.38 -9.28
N ARG A 68 -3.84 -12.03 -8.18
CA ARG A 68 -4.70 -12.34 -7.05
C ARG A 68 -4.67 -11.19 -6.04
N ILE A 69 -5.81 -10.84 -5.49
CA ILE A 69 -5.97 -9.65 -4.66
C ILE A 69 -6.53 -10.04 -3.30
N ALA A 70 -5.87 -9.59 -2.24
CA ALA A 70 -6.40 -9.73 -0.88
C ALA A 70 -6.54 -8.37 -0.18
N LEU A 71 -7.48 -8.33 0.76
CA LEU A 71 -7.55 -7.27 1.75
C LEU A 71 -7.04 -7.82 3.10
N VAL A 72 -6.21 -7.04 3.79
CA VAL A 72 -5.86 -7.25 5.20
C VAL A 72 -6.40 -6.07 5.99
N ALA A 73 -7.24 -6.33 6.98
CA ALA A 73 -7.83 -5.25 7.77
C ALA A 73 -7.81 -5.54 9.26
N SER A 74 -7.50 -4.50 10.02
CA SER A 74 -7.63 -4.53 11.47
C SER A 74 -9.11 -4.41 11.85
N GLY A 75 -9.64 -5.47 12.47
CA GLY A 75 -10.99 -5.52 13.02
C GLY A 75 -12.06 -6.05 12.06
N GLU A 76 -13.27 -6.17 12.59
CA GLU A 76 -14.36 -6.94 11.95
C GLU A 76 -15.16 -6.15 10.89
N ARG A 77 -14.86 -4.85 10.71
CA ARG A 77 -15.66 -3.96 9.85
C ARG A 77 -15.32 -4.04 8.37
N ALA A 78 -14.24 -4.71 7.99
CA ALA A 78 -13.78 -4.69 6.62
C ALA A 78 -14.78 -5.27 5.61
N PRO A 79 -15.42 -6.44 5.83
CA PRO A 79 -16.41 -6.96 4.90
C PRO A 79 -17.56 -5.98 4.65
N SER A 80 -18.15 -5.42 5.71
CA SER A 80 -19.26 -4.46 5.59
C SER A 80 -18.83 -3.13 4.97
N ALA A 81 -17.61 -2.65 5.25
CA ALA A 81 -17.06 -1.46 4.62
C ALA A 81 -16.86 -1.65 3.09
N LEU A 82 -16.37 -2.82 2.67
CA LEU A 82 -16.23 -3.15 1.25
C LEU A 82 -17.57 -3.28 0.54
N GLU A 83 -18.60 -3.82 1.21
CA GLU A 83 -19.97 -3.88 0.70
C GLU A 83 -20.56 -2.48 0.50
N LEU A 84 -20.44 -1.61 1.51
CA LEU A 84 -20.89 -0.21 1.44
C LEU A 84 -20.18 0.57 0.33
N ALA A 85 -18.88 0.32 0.14
CA ALA A 85 -18.09 0.91 -0.92
C ALA A 85 -18.35 0.28 -2.30
N GLY A 86 -19.06 -0.85 -2.39
CA GLY A 86 -19.38 -1.53 -3.64
C GLY A 86 -18.18 -2.17 -4.34
N VAL A 87 -17.18 -2.63 -3.57
CA VAL A 87 -15.91 -3.15 -4.09
C VAL A 87 -15.49 -4.51 -3.53
N ALA A 88 -16.36 -5.16 -2.75
CA ALA A 88 -16.08 -6.46 -2.16
C ALA A 88 -15.72 -7.55 -3.19
N ASP A 89 -16.29 -7.47 -4.40
CA ASP A 89 -16.10 -8.41 -5.51
C ASP A 89 -14.67 -8.40 -6.12
N ARG A 90 -13.82 -7.47 -5.71
CA ARG A 90 -12.44 -7.33 -6.20
C ARG A 90 -11.41 -8.10 -5.40
N PHE A 91 -11.78 -8.63 -4.24
CA PHE A 91 -10.88 -9.31 -3.31
C PHE A 91 -11.18 -10.80 -3.29
N ASP A 92 -10.16 -11.62 -3.58
CA ASP A 92 -10.26 -13.07 -3.57
C ASP A 92 -10.17 -13.62 -2.14
N VAL A 93 -9.48 -12.88 -1.25
CA VAL A 93 -9.38 -13.15 0.20
C VAL A 93 -9.55 -11.83 0.96
N VAL A 94 -10.29 -11.88 2.07
CA VAL A 94 -10.39 -10.78 3.03
C VAL A 94 -9.99 -11.35 4.39
N GLU A 95 -8.82 -10.96 4.87
CA GLU A 95 -8.25 -11.45 6.12
C GLU A 95 -8.41 -10.39 7.23
N GLY A 96 -8.86 -10.85 8.39
CA GLY A 96 -9.00 -10.02 9.58
C GLY A 96 -7.83 -10.26 10.53
N GLY A 97 -7.14 -9.20 10.93
CA GLY A 97 -6.00 -9.39 11.84
C GLY A 97 -5.14 -8.14 12.02
N PRO A 98 -4.13 -8.23 12.89
CA PRO A 98 -3.09 -7.22 12.95
C PRO A 98 -2.35 -7.13 11.60
N ARG A 99 -1.79 -5.95 11.29
CA ARG A 99 -0.95 -5.75 10.10
C ARG A 99 0.48 -6.13 10.43
N ASP A 100 0.69 -7.39 10.80
CA ASP A 100 1.99 -7.92 11.19
C ASP A 100 2.50 -8.95 10.16
N PRO A 101 3.80 -9.32 10.21
CA PRO A 101 4.38 -10.23 9.23
C PRO A 101 3.70 -11.60 9.16
N ALA A 102 3.17 -12.09 10.29
CA ALA A 102 2.51 -13.39 10.34
C ALA A 102 1.17 -13.34 9.59
N THR A 103 0.34 -12.33 9.86
CA THR A 103 -0.94 -12.16 9.15
C THR A 103 -0.74 -11.94 7.65
N LEU A 104 0.28 -11.18 7.23
CA LEU A 104 0.60 -11.02 5.81
C LEU A 104 0.97 -12.35 5.15
N THR A 105 1.78 -13.17 5.83
CA THR A 105 2.21 -14.49 5.35
C THR A 105 1.03 -15.47 5.27
N GLU A 106 0.16 -15.47 6.27
CA GLU A 106 -1.05 -16.30 6.31
C GLU A 106 -2.04 -15.91 5.20
N THR A 107 -2.25 -14.62 4.99
CA THR A 107 -3.09 -14.09 3.89
C THR A 107 -2.56 -14.53 2.53
N LEU A 108 -1.23 -14.46 2.34
CA LEU A 108 -0.58 -14.92 1.10
C LEU A 108 -0.71 -16.42 0.89
N ALA A 109 -0.58 -17.21 1.95
CA ALA A 109 -0.81 -18.65 1.90
C ALA A 109 -2.27 -18.97 1.49
N ALA A 110 -3.25 -18.23 2.02
CA ALA A 110 -4.65 -18.37 1.63
C ALA A 110 -4.90 -17.99 0.15
N LEU A 111 -4.18 -16.99 -0.37
CA LEU A 111 -4.18 -16.67 -1.80
C LEU A 111 -3.41 -17.68 -2.67
N GLY A 112 -2.58 -18.55 -2.07
CA GLY A 112 -1.66 -19.44 -2.75
C GLY A 112 -0.48 -18.72 -3.41
N ALA A 113 -0.01 -17.62 -2.82
CA ALA A 113 1.06 -16.77 -3.34
C ALA A 113 2.29 -16.78 -2.43
N GLU A 114 3.47 -16.59 -3.02
CA GLU A 114 4.74 -16.50 -2.30
C GLU A 114 5.05 -15.04 -1.94
N PRO A 115 5.59 -14.73 -0.75
CA PRO A 115 5.96 -13.37 -0.35
C PRO A 115 6.87 -12.66 -1.36
N GLN A 116 7.90 -13.36 -1.87
CA GLN A 116 8.85 -12.78 -2.83
C GLN A 116 8.25 -12.54 -4.22
N ARG A 117 6.96 -12.87 -4.43
CA ARG A 117 6.16 -12.57 -5.62
C ARG A 117 4.88 -11.83 -5.25
N ALA A 118 4.88 -11.09 -4.14
CA ALA A 118 3.73 -10.34 -3.67
C ALA A 118 4.07 -8.89 -3.33
N VAL A 119 3.05 -8.04 -3.48
CA VAL A 119 3.10 -6.62 -3.14
C VAL A 119 2.17 -6.34 -1.97
N PHE A 120 2.58 -5.51 -1.03
CA PHE A 120 1.68 -4.97 -0.01
C PHE A 120 1.52 -3.46 -0.17
N VAL A 121 0.27 -3.00 -0.02
CA VAL A 121 -0.07 -1.59 -0.03
C VAL A 121 -0.69 -1.19 1.29
N ASP A 122 -0.09 -0.19 1.94
CA ASP A 122 -0.57 0.36 3.20
C ASP A 122 -0.42 1.87 3.26
N VAL A 123 -0.89 2.46 4.36
CA VAL A 123 -0.85 3.89 4.65
C VAL A 123 -0.06 4.21 5.92
N THR A 124 0.48 3.20 6.61
CA THR A 124 1.20 3.36 7.89
C THR A 124 2.63 2.82 7.85
N PRO A 125 3.57 3.42 8.61
CA PRO A 125 4.94 2.89 8.77
C PRO A 125 4.97 1.44 9.26
N GLU A 126 4.12 1.09 10.23
CA GLU A 126 4.09 -0.25 10.84
C GLU A 126 3.73 -1.32 9.81
N GLY A 127 2.76 -1.05 8.93
CA GLY A 127 2.39 -1.96 7.86
C GLY A 127 3.49 -2.11 6.80
N ILE A 128 4.20 -1.03 6.50
CA ILE A 128 5.36 -1.08 5.61
C ILE A 128 6.46 -1.94 6.24
N GLU A 129 6.80 -1.73 7.51
CA GLU A 129 7.77 -2.53 8.26
C GLU A 129 7.38 -4.01 8.33
N ALA A 130 6.08 -4.29 8.50
CA ALA A 130 5.55 -5.64 8.49
C ALA A 130 5.77 -6.34 7.14
N ALA A 131 5.46 -5.67 6.02
CA ALA A 131 5.72 -6.22 4.70
C ALA A 131 7.21 -6.44 4.41
N ARG A 132 8.08 -5.56 4.92
CA ARG A 132 9.54 -5.75 4.83
C ARG A 132 10.00 -6.97 5.62
N SER A 133 9.47 -7.15 6.82
CA SER A 133 9.82 -8.27 7.70
C SER A 133 9.25 -9.61 7.22
N ALA A 134 8.12 -9.58 6.52
CA ALA A 134 7.55 -10.74 5.80
C ALA A 134 8.21 -11.00 4.43
N GLU A 135 9.25 -10.24 4.07
CA GLU A 135 10.02 -10.41 2.82
C GLU A 135 9.19 -10.29 1.55
N LEU A 136 8.15 -9.45 1.57
CA LEU A 136 7.37 -9.18 0.37
C LEU A 136 8.23 -8.49 -0.70
N LEU A 137 7.98 -8.82 -1.97
CA LEU A 137 8.72 -8.24 -3.11
C LEU A 137 8.72 -6.71 -3.05
N LEU A 138 7.54 -6.12 -2.81
CA LEU A 138 7.38 -4.68 -2.68
C LEU A 138 6.43 -4.32 -1.54
N ALA A 139 6.73 -3.20 -0.91
CA ALA A 139 5.89 -2.49 0.04
C ALA A 139 5.68 -1.08 -0.52
N ILE A 140 4.44 -0.73 -0.85
CA ILE A 140 4.04 0.56 -1.42
C ILE A 140 3.24 1.30 -0.37
N ALA A 141 3.61 2.56 -0.13
CA ALA A 141 2.85 3.40 0.76
C ALA A 141 1.98 4.40 -0.02
N VAL A 142 0.73 4.57 0.41
CA VAL A 142 -0.13 5.65 -0.06
C VAL A 142 -0.12 6.76 0.99
N ALA A 143 0.35 7.95 0.59
CA ALA A 143 0.52 9.13 1.44
C ALA A 143 -0.81 9.83 1.79
N ARG A 144 -1.77 9.06 2.29
CA ARG A 144 -3.11 9.50 2.70
C ARG A 144 -3.41 9.28 4.20
N GLY A 145 -2.55 8.54 4.89
CA GLY A 145 -2.64 8.30 6.32
C GLY A 145 -2.17 9.50 7.15
N HIS A 146 -2.05 9.28 8.46
CA HIS A 146 -1.52 10.27 9.40
C HIS A 146 0.01 10.44 9.27
N ALA A 147 0.70 9.44 8.72
CA ALA A 147 2.14 9.44 8.58
C ALA A 147 2.60 10.35 7.44
N SER A 148 3.72 11.06 7.66
CA SER A 148 4.33 11.86 6.60
C SER A 148 4.91 10.95 5.50
N PRO A 149 4.99 11.42 4.25
CA PRO A 149 5.70 10.70 3.19
C PRO A 149 7.14 10.33 3.58
N GLU A 150 7.81 11.15 4.40
CA GLU A 150 9.15 10.86 4.89
C GLU A 150 9.18 9.67 5.86
N ALA A 151 8.24 9.61 6.81
CA ALA A 151 8.12 8.49 7.74
C ALA A 151 7.85 7.17 7.00
N LEU A 152 7.01 7.20 5.96
CA LEU A 152 6.74 6.04 5.11
C LEU A 152 7.99 5.57 4.35
N ARG A 153 8.82 6.50 3.86
CA ARG A 153 10.12 6.16 3.25
C ARG A 153 11.09 5.58 4.28
N GLN A 154 11.16 6.17 5.47
CA GLN A 154 12.04 5.70 6.56
C GLN A 154 11.67 4.28 7.04
N ALA A 155 10.37 3.93 7.01
CA ALA A 155 9.87 2.59 7.28
C ALA A 155 10.28 1.55 6.21
N GLY A 156 10.84 1.99 5.08
CA GLY A 156 11.32 1.11 4.01
C GLY A 156 10.33 0.92 2.86
N ALA A 157 9.39 1.85 2.65
CA ALA A 157 8.53 1.81 1.47
C ALA A 157 9.37 1.90 0.19
N HIS A 158 9.13 0.99 -0.76
CA HIS A 158 9.81 0.97 -2.05
C HIS A 158 9.28 2.08 -2.97
N ALA A 159 8.03 2.46 -2.77
CA ALA A 159 7.38 3.58 -3.44
C ALA A 159 6.45 4.26 -2.45
N VAL A 160 6.39 5.59 -2.52
CA VAL A 160 5.40 6.40 -1.81
C VAL A 160 4.66 7.21 -2.86
N VAL A 161 3.36 6.98 -2.98
CA VAL A 161 2.48 7.65 -3.96
C VAL A 161 1.42 8.45 -3.24
N ALA A 162 0.93 9.53 -3.86
CA ALA A 162 -0.25 10.22 -3.34
C ALA A 162 -1.52 9.44 -3.67
N ASP A 163 -1.54 8.80 -4.84
CA ASP A 163 -2.65 7.99 -5.32
C ASP A 163 -2.15 6.82 -6.19
N LEU A 164 -2.76 5.64 -6.07
CA LEU A 164 -2.34 4.44 -6.82
C LEU A 164 -2.58 4.55 -8.33
N GLN A 165 -3.35 5.53 -8.79
CA GLN A 165 -3.45 5.86 -10.22
C GLN A 165 -2.09 6.18 -10.84
N GLU A 166 -1.12 6.66 -10.05
CA GLU A 166 0.25 6.94 -10.50
C GLU A 166 0.96 5.67 -11.02
N LEU A 167 0.48 4.49 -10.63
CA LEU A 167 1.01 3.19 -11.03
C LEU A 167 0.44 2.66 -12.35
N LEU A 168 -0.61 3.29 -12.89
CA LEU A 168 -1.24 2.89 -14.16
C LEU A 168 -0.44 3.35 -15.38
N GLY A 169 0.54 4.24 -15.21
CA GLY A 169 1.27 4.88 -16.30
C GLY A 169 0.46 5.99 -16.98
N PRO A 170 1.06 6.73 -17.93
CA PRO A 170 0.34 7.75 -18.68
C PRO A 170 -0.72 7.11 -19.59
N THR A 171 -1.94 7.62 -19.52
CA THR A 171 -3.03 7.36 -20.47
C THR A 171 -2.68 7.84 -21.88
#